data_AF-A0A151ASK8-F1
#
_entry.id   AF-A0A151ASK8-F1
#
_cell.length_a   1.000
_cell.length_b   1.000
_cell.length_c   1.000
_cell.angle_alpha   90.00
_cell.angle_beta   90.00
_cell.angle_gamma   90.00
#
_symmetry.space_group_name_H-M   'P 1'
#
loop_
_entity.id
_entity.type
_entity.pdbx_description
1 polymer ?
#
loop_
_entity_poly.entity_id
_entity_poly.type
_entity_poly.pdbx_seq_one_letter_code
_entity_poly.pdbx_strand_id
1 'polypeptide(L)'
;MNGFAKGILSFLDGIRMKLKDARYAFLFEPGDYTPDLKGNIKNDIDKLLLEWVGGEKPITILDLSGIPSDLMVSISGTLLKIVYDALFWGQELVVGGREQPLLVVLEEAHNYLKAGEKSISSRTVQSIAKEGRKYGIGLGLVTQRPSELDETVLSQCGTIIALRMNNSKDRSHIRSAMQDELQTMIDLLPSLRTGEAIICGEGVKIPSRIQFYKLNNSGKSSDPIASEKWMNKRNTDLDKYRKLLLCWRNQKLNGGKENE
;
A
#
# COMPACT_ATOMS: atom_id res chain seq x y z
N MET A 1 -10.32 -31.66 38.03
CA MET A 1 -10.61 -30.34 37.43
C MET A 1 -9.90 -30.26 36.08
N ASN A 2 -10.66 -30.18 34.98
CA ASN A 2 -10.13 -30.29 33.61
C ASN A 2 -9.27 -29.07 33.24
N GLY A 3 -7.95 -29.28 33.12
CA GLY A 3 -7.00 -28.27 32.63
C GLY A 3 -7.15 -27.91 31.14
N PHE A 4 -7.87 -28.74 30.37
CA PHE A 4 -8.11 -28.55 28.93
C PHE A 4 -8.99 -27.32 28.59
N ALA A 5 -9.85 -26.87 29.50
CA ALA A 5 -10.75 -25.73 29.25
C ALA A 5 -10.05 -24.36 29.30
N LYS A 6 -8.84 -24.27 29.88
CA LYS A 6 -8.11 -23.00 30.00
C LYS A 6 -7.58 -22.47 28.66
N GLY A 7 -7.27 -23.35 27.71
CA GLY A 7 -6.76 -22.95 26.39
C GLY A 7 -7.84 -22.43 25.42
N ILE A 8 -9.10 -22.88 25.60
CA ILE A 8 -10.21 -22.44 24.76
C ILE A 8 -10.66 -21.03 25.15
N LEU A 9 -10.62 -20.69 26.44
CA LEU A 9 -11.03 -19.36 26.92
C LEU A 9 -10.22 -18.24 26.29
N SER A 10 -8.89 -18.36 26.25
CA SER A 10 -8.04 -17.34 25.63
C SER A 10 -8.29 -17.20 24.11
N PHE A 11 -8.59 -18.30 23.42
CA PHE A 11 -8.98 -18.28 22.02
C PHE A 11 -10.34 -17.61 21.81
N LEU A 12 -11.35 -17.95 22.61
CA LEU A 12 -12.68 -17.36 22.56
C LEU A 12 -12.65 -15.87 22.91
N ASP A 13 -11.86 -15.48 23.90
CA ASP A 13 -11.62 -14.08 24.24
C ASP A 13 -10.94 -13.35 23.09
N GLY A 14 -9.98 -13.98 22.40
CA GLY A 14 -9.36 -13.45 21.19
C GLY A 14 -10.36 -13.22 20.04
N ILE A 15 -11.22 -14.21 19.76
CA ILE A 15 -12.29 -14.05 18.75
C ILE A 15 -13.26 -12.94 19.17
N ARG A 16 -13.69 -12.92 20.43
CA ARG A 16 -14.61 -11.91 20.96
C ARG A 16 -14.03 -10.49 20.85
N MET A 17 -12.74 -10.33 21.07
CA MET A 17 -12.05 -9.05 20.87
C MET A 17 -12.08 -8.63 19.40
N LYS A 18 -11.78 -9.55 18.47
CA LYS A 18 -11.83 -9.26 17.02
C LYS A 18 -13.24 -8.94 16.53
N LEU A 19 -14.27 -9.65 17.01
CA LEU A 19 -15.67 -9.38 16.67
C LEU A 19 -16.15 -8.01 17.17
N LYS A 20 -15.59 -7.50 18.26
CA LYS A 20 -15.93 -6.17 18.81
C LYS A 20 -15.12 -5.03 18.20
N ASP A 21 -14.03 -5.35 17.52
CA ASP A 21 -13.14 -4.36 16.93
C ASP A 21 -13.67 -3.96 15.55
N ALA A 22 -14.14 -2.72 15.43
CA ALA A 22 -14.73 -2.17 14.22
C ALA A 22 -13.79 -2.27 12.99
N ARG A 23 -12.47 -2.37 13.21
CA ARG A 23 -11.49 -2.53 12.13
C ARG A 23 -11.56 -3.89 11.45
N TYR A 24 -12.19 -4.90 12.07
CA TYR A 24 -12.42 -6.22 11.49
C TYR A 24 -13.86 -6.37 10.95
N ALA A 25 -14.69 -5.32 11.01
CA ALA A 25 -16.08 -5.40 10.54
C ALA A 25 -16.17 -5.87 9.08
N PHE A 26 -15.22 -5.49 8.22
CA PHE A 26 -15.16 -5.94 6.82
C PHE A 26 -15.11 -7.47 6.64
N LEU A 27 -14.61 -8.21 7.64
CA LEU A 27 -14.51 -9.67 7.59
C LEU A 27 -15.81 -10.36 8.00
N PHE A 28 -16.57 -9.75 8.92
CA PHE A 28 -17.73 -10.38 9.54
C PHE A 28 -19.07 -9.82 9.04
N GLU A 29 -19.07 -8.59 8.52
CA GLU A 29 -20.25 -7.88 8.04
C GLU A 29 -19.98 -7.27 6.65
N PRO A 30 -19.74 -8.10 5.61
CA PRO A 30 -19.42 -7.60 4.28
C PRO A 30 -20.67 -7.07 3.52
N GLY A 31 -21.82 -6.95 4.18
CA GLY A 31 -23.03 -6.33 3.62
C GLY A 31 -23.62 -7.13 2.46
N ASP A 32 -23.72 -6.49 1.28
CA ASP A 32 -24.33 -7.09 0.08
C ASP A 32 -23.53 -8.29 -0.49
N TYR A 33 -22.32 -8.53 0.01
CA TYR A 33 -21.49 -9.70 -0.35
C TYR A 33 -21.71 -10.89 0.59
N THR A 34 -22.55 -10.76 1.64
CA THR A 34 -22.90 -11.86 2.53
C THR A 34 -23.87 -12.83 1.82
N PRO A 35 -23.58 -14.14 1.77
CA PRO A 35 -24.53 -15.11 1.25
C PRO A 35 -25.74 -15.24 2.17
N ASP A 36 -26.92 -15.39 1.58
CA ASP A 36 -28.15 -15.71 2.32
C ASP A 36 -28.11 -17.14 2.89
N LEU A 37 -29.15 -17.53 3.65
CA LEU A 37 -29.25 -18.88 4.23
C LEU A 37 -29.28 -20.02 3.19
N LYS A 38 -29.52 -19.70 1.92
CA LYS A 38 -29.52 -20.63 0.79
C LYS A 38 -28.21 -20.56 -0.01
N GLY A 39 -27.27 -19.71 0.37
CA GLY A 39 -26.00 -19.50 -0.32
C GLY A 39 -26.05 -18.50 -1.47
N ASN A 40 -27.16 -17.78 -1.69
CA ASN A 40 -27.23 -16.77 -2.75
C ASN A 40 -26.54 -15.47 -2.32
N ILE A 41 -25.75 -14.89 -3.21
CA ILE A 41 -25.09 -13.59 -3.02
C ILE A 41 -25.77 -12.52 -3.88
N LYS A 42 -25.85 -11.29 -3.37
CA LYS A 42 -26.39 -10.15 -4.12
C LYS A 42 -25.32 -9.49 -5.00
N ASN A 43 -24.10 -9.42 -4.49
CA ASN A 43 -22.91 -8.95 -5.20
C ASN A 43 -21.83 -10.03 -5.13
N ASP A 44 -21.13 -10.26 -6.24
CA ASP A 44 -19.94 -11.11 -6.30
C ASP A 44 -18.69 -10.25 -6.60
N ILE A 45 -17.54 -10.91 -6.69
CA ILE A 45 -16.24 -10.30 -6.95
C ILE A 45 -16.15 -9.63 -8.33
N ASP A 46 -17.04 -9.98 -9.26
CA ASP A 46 -17.16 -9.33 -10.57
C ASP A 46 -17.46 -7.83 -10.45
N LYS A 47 -18.35 -7.45 -9.53
CA LYS A 47 -18.67 -6.04 -9.25
C LYS A 47 -17.47 -5.30 -8.68
N LEU A 48 -16.70 -5.94 -7.78
CA LEU A 48 -15.48 -5.37 -7.23
C LEU A 48 -14.41 -5.20 -8.31
N LEU A 49 -14.21 -6.19 -9.19
CA LEU A 49 -13.27 -6.10 -10.30
C LEU A 49 -13.65 -4.98 -11.27
N LEU A 50 -14.95 -4.82 -11.57
CA LEU A 50 -15.44 -3.70 -12.36
C LEU A 50 -15.12 -2.35 -11.71
N GLU A 51 -15.34 -2.21 -10.40
CA GLU A 51 -14.99 -0.98 -9.68
C GLU A 51 -13.48 -0.71 -9.63
N TRP A 52 -12.67 -1.77 -9.52
CA TRP A 52 -11.22 -1.63 -9.38
C TRP A 52 -10.51 -1.34 -10.70
N VAL A 53 -10.92 -2.02 -11.78
CA VAL A 53 -10.20 -2.01 -13.07
C VAL A 53 -11.01 -1.32 -14.17
N GLY A 54 -12.33 -1.47 -14.17
CA GLY A 54 -13.22 -0.99 -15.24
C GLY A 54 -13.97 0.30 -14.92
N GLY A 55 -13.58 1.03 -13.87
CA GLY A 55 -14.25 2.27 -13.47
C GLY A 55 -14.14 3.38 -14.53
N GLU A 56 -15.01 4.39 -14.45
CA GLU A 56 -15.01 5.53 -15.38
C GLU A 56 -13.76 6.42 -15.28
N LYS A 57 -13.05 6.35 -14.15
CA LYS A 57 -11.87 7.17 -13.88
C LYS A 57 -10.60 6.40 -14.23
N PRO A 58 -9.56 7.08 -14.74
CA PRO A 58 -8.30 6.44 -15.12
C PRO A 58 -7.44 5.99 -13.92
N ILE A 59 -7.81 6.37 -12.69
CA ILE A 59 -7.06 6.07 -11.47
C ILE A 59 -8.03 5.55 -10.42
N THR A 60 -7.77 4.34 -9.96
CA THR A 60 -8.43 3.72 -8.80
C THR A 60 -7.46 3.72 -7.63
N ILE A 61 -7.92 4.22 -6.47
CA ILE A 61 -7.14 4.19 -5.22
C ILE A 61 -7.81 3.21 -4.27
N LEU A 62 -7.09 2.15 -3.90
CA LEU A 62 -7.53 1.20 -2.87
C LEU A 62 -7.02 1.70 -1.50
N ASP A 63 -7.87 2.41 -0.77
CA ASP A 63 -7.53 2.92 0.57
C ASP A 63 -7.64 1.81 1.62
N LEU A 64 -6.49 1.37 2.13
CA LEU A 64 -6.37 0.34 3.17
C LEU A 64 -6.03 0.91 4.55
N SER A 65 -6.09 2.24 4.73
CA SER A 65 -5.70 2.91 5.98
C SER A 65 -6.54 2.53 7.20
N GLY A 66 -7.77 2.05 6.98
CA GLY A 66 -8.67 1.56 8.04
C GLY A 66 -8.36 0.14 8.54
N ILE A 67 -7.48 -0.59 7.87
CA ILE A 67 -7.18 -1.99 8.17
C ILE A 67 -6.05 -2.07 9.21
N PRO A 68 -6.13 -3.00 10.19
CA PRO A 68 -5.03 -3.24 11.12
C PRO A 68 -3.70 -3.54 10.40
N SER A 69 -2.60 -2.94 10.86
CA SER A 69 -1.29 -3.02 10.19
C SER A 69 -0.76 -4.45 10.04
N ASP A 70 -1.10 -5.34 10.97
CA ASP A 70 -0.77 -6.77 10.95
C ASP A 70 -1.49 -7.53 9.82
N LEU A 71 -2.65 -7.05 9.39
CA LEU A 71 -3.43 -7.63 8.29
C LEU A 71 -3.21 -6.95 6.95
N MET A 72 -2.80 -5.68 6.96
CA MET A 72 -2.68 -4.84 5.77
C MET A 72 -1.91 -5.56 4.65
N VAL A 73 -0.75 -6.13 4.95
CA VAL A 73 0.11 -6.85 3.98
C VAL A 73 -0.59 -8.08 3.38
N SER A 74 -1.33 -8.83 4.20
CA SER A 74 -2.01 -10.04 3.73
C SER A 74 -3.21 -9.71 2.84
N ILE A 75 -3.96 -8.66 3.20
CA ILE A 75 -5.13 -8.22 2.43
C ILE A 75 -4.68 -7.60 1.11
N SER A 76 -3.72 -6.69 1.15
CA SER A 76 -3.19 -6.05 -0.04
C SER A 76 -2.51 -7.03 -0.99
N GLY A 77 -1.77 -8.02 -0.46
CA GLY A 77 -1.23 -9.13 -1.24
C GLY A 77 -2.29 -9.98 -1.91
N THR A 78 -3.38 -10.27 -1.19
CA THR A 78 -4.54 -10.99 -1.74
C THR A 78 -5.23 -10.19 -2.85
N LEU A 79 -5.48 -8.90 -2.63
CA LEU A 79 -6.07 -8.01 -3.62
C LEU A 79 -5.22 -7.93 -4.89
N LEU A 80 -3.90 -7.73 -4.74
CA LEU A 80 -2.95 -7.73 -5.84
C LEU A 80 -3.02 -9.05 -6.62
N LYS A 81 -3.05 -10.18 -5.93
CA LYS A 81 -3.14 -11.49 -6.55
C LYS A 81 -4.45 -11.68 -7.32
N ILE A 82 -5.58 -11.28 -6.74
CA ILE A 82 -6.90 -11.37 -7.41
C ILE A 82 -6.89 -10.55 -8.71
N VAL A 83 -6.42 -9.30 -8.66
CA VAL A 83 -6.36 -8.43 -9.84
C VAL A 83 -5.40 -9.01 -10.90
N TYR A 84 -4.23 -9.48 -10.48
CA TYR A 84 -3.26 -10.09 -11.38
C TYR A 84 -3.82 -11.35 -12.06
N ASP A 85 -4.35 -12.30 -11.27
CA ASP A 85 -4.88 -13.56 -11.78
C ASP A 85 -6.07 -13.30 -12.72
N ALA A 86 -6.97 -12.37 -12.38
CA ALA A 86 -8.10 -12.00 -13.22
C ALA A 86 -7.66 -11.47 -14.59
N LEU A 87 -6.70 -10.54 -14.62
CA LEU A 87 -6.18 -9.96 -15.86
C LEU A 87 -5.34 -10.95 -16.68
N PHE A 88 -4.60 -11.83 -16.00
CA PHE A 88 -3.78 -12.87 -16.62
C PHE A 88 -4.65 -13.95 -17.29
N TRP A 89 -5.63 -14.51 -16.59
CA TRP A 89 -6.51 -15.54 -17.14
C TRP A 89 -7.51 -14.95 -18.14
N GLY A 90 -7.93 -13.71 -17.94
CA GLY A 90 -8.82 -12.99 -18.84
C GLY A 90 -8.14 -12.40 -20.09
N GLN A 91 -6.85 -12.67 -20.34
CA GLN A 91 -6.04 -11.97 -21.35
C GLN A 91 -6.56 -12.02 -22.81
N GLU A 92 -7.47 -12.93 -23.14
CA GLU A 92 -8.12 -13.04 -24.46
C GLU A 92 -9.47 -12.29 -24.54
N LEU A 93 -9.97 -11.79 -23.41
CA LEU A 93 -11.18 -10.99 -23.33
C LEU A 93 -10.87 -9.51 -23.56
N VAL A 94 -11.88 -8.75 -24.00
CA VAL A 94 -11.81 -7.28 -24.15
C VAL A 94 -11.50 -6.57 -22.83
N VAL A 95 -11.83 -7.21 -21.71
CA VAL A 95 -11.56 -6.71 -20.34
C VAL A 95 -10.31 -7.34 -19.70
N GLY A 96 -9.53 -8.08 -20.50
CA GLY A 96 -8.28 -8.71 -20.07
C GLY A 96 -7.10 -7.74 -20.09
N GLY A 97 -6.01 -8.12 -19.42
CA GLY A 97 -4.85 -7.22 -19.27
C GLY A 97 -4.19 -6.78 -20.58
N ARG A 98 -4.24 -7.59 -21.65
CA ARG A 98 -3.66 -7.22 -22.96
C ARG A 98 -4.43 -6.11 -23.67
N GLU A 99 -5.75 -6.12 -23.53
CA GLU A 99 -6.65 -5.12 -24.12
C GLU A 99 -6.83 -3.92 -23.19
N GLN A 100 -6.62 -4.10 -21.88
CA GLN A 100 -6.69 -3.05 -20.86
C GLN A 100 -5.41 -3.01 -20.00
N PRO A 101 -4.29 -2.46 -20.53
CA PRO A 101 -3.06 -2.41 -19.78
C PRO A 101 -3.19 -1.60 -18.49
N LEU A 102 -2.72 -2.16 -17.38
CA LEU A 102 -2.84 -1.56 -16.05
C LEU A 102 -1.46 -1.35 -15.44
N LEU A 103 -1.22 -0.18 -14.84
CA LEU A 103 -0.07 0.04 -13.97
C LEU A 103 -0.50 -0.10 -12.51
N VAL A 104 -0.03 -1.15 -11.84
CA VAL A 104 -0.28 -1.34 -10.41
C VAL A 104 0.80 -0.64 -9.60
N VAL A 105 0.41 0.34 -8.80
CA VAL A 105 1.34 1.10 -7.94
C VAL A 105 1.26 0.60 -6.51
N LEU A 106 2.37 0.13 -5.97
CA LEU A 106 2.49 -0.33 -4.58
C LEU A 106 3.21 0.73 -3.75
N GLU A 107 2.45 1.41 -2.90
CA GLU A 107 2.99 2.28 -1.85
C GLU A 107 3.59 1.43 -0.73
N GLU A 108 4.70 1.90 -0.16
CA GLU A 108 5.50 1.17 0.82
C GLU A 108 5.83 -0.25 0.35
N ALA A 109 6.32 -0.36 -0.89
CA ALA A 109 6.62 -1.63 -1.55
C ALA A 109 7.49 -2.60 -0.71
N HIS A 110 8.30 -2.08 0.22
CA HIS A 110 9.09 -2.89 1.15
C HIS A 110 8.23 -3.77 2.07
N ASN A 111 6.95 -3.47 2.26
CA ASN A 111 6.02 -4.33 3.00
C ASN A 111 5.58 -5.56 2.18
N TYR A 112 5.65 -5.49 0.86
CA TYR A 112 5.17 -6.51 -0.07
C TYR A 112 6.30 -7.41 -0.57
N LEU A 113 7.50 -6.84 -0.67
CA LEU A 113 8.69 -7.39 -1.31
C LEU A 113 9.88 -7.40 -0.35
N LYS A 114 9.73 -8.01 0.84
CA LYS A 114 10.88 -8.14 1.74
C LYS A 114 11.89 -9.16 1.20
N ALA A 115 13.15 -8.76 1.13
CA ALA A 115 14.24 -9.65 0.75
C ALA A 115 14.24 -10.94 1.60
N GLY A 116 14.24 -12.09 0.93
CA GLY A 116 14.22 -13.42 1.58
C GLY A 116 12.84 -13.91 2.01
N GLU A 117 11.79 -13.10 1.91
CA GLU A 117 10.42 -13.49 2.25
C GLU A 117 9.68 -14.11 1.05
N LYS A 118 9.04 -15.27 1.26
CA LYS A 118 8.28 -16.02 0.24
C LYS A 118 6.77 -15.95 0.46
N SER A 119 6.27 -14.79 0.88
CA SER A 119 4.84 -14.52 1.06
C SER A 119 4.09 -14.56 -0.29
N ILE A 120 2.75 -14.64 -0.23
CA ILE A 120 1.90 -14.61 -1.43
C ILE A 120 2.13 -13.29 -2.19
N SER A 121 2.17 -12.16 -1.49
CA SER A 121 2.45 -10.85 -2.08
C SER A 121 3.80 -10.84 -2.80
N SER A 122 4.87 -11.32 -2.15
CA SER A 122 6.22 -11.34 -2.72
C SER A 122 6.28 -12.12 -4.03
N ARG A 123 5.66 -13.31 -4.07
CA ARG A 123 5.59 -14.14 -5.29
C ARG A 123 4.81 -13.46 -6.40
N THR A 124 3.63 -12.91 -6.10
CA THR A 124 2.81 -12.22 -7.11
C THR A 124 3.55 -11.03 -7.68
N VAL A 125 4.20 -10.21 -6.85
CA VAL A 125 4.96 -9.05 -7.33
C VAL A 125 6.17 -9.49 -8.16
N GLN A 126 6.88 -10.55 -7.76
CA GLN A 126 7.96 -11.13 -8.58
C GLN A 126 7.46 -11.64 -9.94
N SER A 127 6.29 -12.28 -9.99
CA SER A 127 5.66 -12.71 -11.24
C SER A 127 5.31 -11.53 -12.15
N ILE A 128 4.70 -10.47 -11.59
CA ILE A 128 4.39 -9.25 -12.36
C ILE A 128 5.68 -8.60 -12.89
N ALA A 129 6.71 -8.48 -12.06
CA ALA A 129 7.98 -7.87 -12.47
C ALA A 129 8.67 -8.62 -13.62
N LYS A 130 8.58 -9.95 -13.63
CA LYS A 130 9.22 -10.79 -14.66
C LYS A 130 8.39 -10.95 -15.93
N GLU A 131 7.07 -11.06 -15.79
CA GLU A 131 6.19 -11.51 -16.89
C GLU A 131 5.02 -10.57 -17.16
N GLY A 132 4.71 -9.64 -16.26
CA GLY A 132 3.53 -8.76 -16.34
C GLY A 132 3.44 -7.99 -17.66
N ARG A 133 4.59 -7.55 -18.21
CA ARG A 133 4.66 -6.88 -19.52
C ARG A 133 4.03 -7.68 -20.66
N LYS A 134 4.12 -9.02 -20.63
CA LYS A 134 3.52 -9.90 -21.65
C LYS A 134 1.98 -9.87 -21.61
N TYR A 135 1.43 -9.56 -20.44
CA TYR A 135 0.00 -9.60 -20.14
C TYR A 135 -0.60 -8.20 -19.94
N GLY A 136 0.14 -7.14 -20.27
CA GLY A 136 -0.31 -5.75 -20.11
C GLY A 136 -0.36 -5.26 -18.66
N ILE A 137 0.28 -5.96 -17.72
CA ILE A 137 0.30 -5.58 -16.31
C ILE A 137 1.67 -5.00 -15.96
N GLY A 138 1.74 -3.69 -15.74
CA GLY A 138 2.90 -2.97 -15.25
C GLY A 138 2.94 -2.86 -13.72
N LEU A 139 4.13 -2.60 -13.19
CA LEU A 139 4.37 -2.42 -11.76
C LEU A 139 5.09 -1.11 -11.49
N GLY A 140 4.56 -0.31 -10.56
CA GLY A 140 5.21 0.87 -10.00
C GLY A 140 5.50 0.65 -8.52
N LEU A 141 6.78 0.66 -8.13
CA LEU A 141 7.19 0.45 -6.74
C LEU A 141 7.56 1.78 -6.11
N VAL A 142 6.87 2.16 -5.02
CA VAL A 142 7.17 3.36 -4.25
C VAL A 142 7.61 2.95 -2.85
N THR A 143 8.83 3.32 -2.46
CA THR A 143 9.36 3.00 -1.12
C THR A 143 10.40 4.01 -0.67
N GLN A 144 10.47 4.21 0.65
CA GLN A 144 11.53 4.96 1.32
C GLN A 144 12.73 4.08 1.73
N ARG A 145 12.60 2.76 1.63
CA ARG A 145 13.61 1.76 2.05
C ARG A 145 13.95 0.81 0.90
N PRO A 146 14.64 1.27 -0.15
CA PRO A 146 14.96 0.41 -1.27
C PRO A 146 15.84 -0.77 -0.86
N SER A 147 16.71 -0.66 0.15
CA SER A 147 17.54 -1.78 0.61
C SER A 147 16.78 -2.93 1.28
N GLU A 148 15.48 -2.76 1.55
CA GLU A 148 14.59 -3.84 2.01
C GLU A 148 13.92 -4.59 0.84
N LEU A 149 14.00 -4.06 -0.38
CA LEU A 149 13.43 -4.67 -1.58
C LEU A 149 14.29 -5.81 -2.11
N ASP A 150 13.62 -6.82 -2.66
CA ASP A 150 14.25 -7.87 -3.46
C ASP A 150 15.01 -7.28 -4.67
N GLU A 151 16.32 -7.58 -4.76
CA GLU A 151 17.21 -7.08 -5.81
C GLU A 151 16.84 -7.60 -7.20
N THR A 152 16.27 -8.81 -7.29
CA THR A 152 15.81 -9.36 -8.57
C THR A 152 14.63 -8.54 -9.09
N VAL A 153 13.71 -8.14 -8.22
CA VAL A 153 12.58 -7.29 -8.62
C VAL A 153 13.03 -5.88 -8.96
N LEU A 154 13.93 -5.30 -8.17
CA LEU A 154 14.44 -3.96 -8.42
C LEU A 154 15.18 -3.89 -9.77
N SER A 155 15.96 -4.92 -10.13
CA SER A 155 16.64 -4.99 -11.43
C SER A 155 15.72 -5.20 -12.63
N GLN A 156 14.46 -5.65 -12.42
CA GLN A 156 13.44 -5.66 -13.48
C GLN A 156 12.75 -4.30 -13.67
N CYS A 157 12.98 -3.32 -12.78
CA CYS A 157 12.39 -2.00 -12.91
C CYS A 157 13.08 -1.22 -14.03
N GLY A 158 12.46 -1.18 -15.21
CA GLY A 158 13.03 -0.51 -16.38
C GLY A 158 13.15 1.01 -16.24
N THR A 159 12.51 1.65 -15.27
CA THR A 159 12.62 3.08 -14.98
C THR A 159 12.78 3.30 -13.49
N ILE A 160 13.77 4.11 -13.10
CA ILE A 160 14.03 4.46 -11.71
C ILE A 160 13.91 5.98 -11.56
N ILE A 161 13.13 6.40 -10.57
CA ILE A 161 12.98 7.79 -10.12
C ILE A 161 13.48 7.85 -8.69
N ALA A 162 14.72 8.30 -8.49
CA ALA A 162 15.36 8.38 -7.19
C ALA A 162 15.32 9.81 -6.64
N LEU A 163 14.59 10.02 -5.55
CA LEU A 163 14.53 11.29 -4.82
C LEU A 163 15.70 11.39 -3.82
N ARG A 164 15.80 12.51 -3.10
CA ARG A 164 16.83 12.73 -2.07
C ARG A 164 16.94 11.53 -1.12
N MET A 165 18.15 11.00 -0.98
CA MET A 165 18.43 9.84 -0.15
C MET A 165 19.79 9.90 0.54
N ASN A 166 19.77 9.91 1.88
CA ASN A 166 20.97 10.08 2.70
C ASN A 166 21.59 8.77 3.20
N ASN A 167 20.81 7.69 3.26
CA ASN A 167 21.31 6.40 3.71
C ASN A 167 22.22 5.76 2.64
N SER A 168 23.47 5.44 3.01
CA SER A 168 24.44 4.83 2.11
C SER A 168 24.04 3.42 1.67
N LYS A 169 23.38 2.64 2.54
CA LYS A 169 22.89 1.29 2.22
C LYS A 169 21.82 1.36 1.13
N ASP A 170 20.86 2.26 1.28
CA ASP A 170 19.79 2.46 0.31
C ASP A 170 20.32 2.99 -1.03
N ARG A 171 21.28 3.93 -1.01
CA ARG A 171 21.97 4.37 -2.24
C ARG A 171 22.71 3.22 -2.93
N SER A 172 23.41 2.39 -2.17
CA SER A 172 24.14 1.24 -2.72
C SER A 172 23.21 0.24 -3.41
N HIS A 173 22.00 0.06 -2.87
CA HIS A 173 21.01 -0.85 -3.44
C HIS A 173 20.40 -0.32 -4.74
N ILE A 174 20.11 0.98 -4.81
CA ILE A 174 19.72 1.61 -6.09
C ILE A 174 20.86 1.54 -7.10
N ARG A 175 22.10 1.72 -6.65
CA ARG A 175 23.31 1.59 -7.47
C ARG A 175 23.44 0.21 -8.10
N SER A 176 23.14 -0.88 -7.39
CA SER A 176 23.24 -2.23 -7.99
C SER A 176 22.17 -2.51 -9.04
N ALA A 177 21.04 -1.81 -9.00
CA ALA A 177 19.98 -1.93 -9.99
C ALA A 177 20.14 -1.00 -11.22
N MET A 178 21.18 -0.17 -11.24
CA MET A 178 21.42 0.81 -12.30
C MET A 178 22.68 0.46 -13.11
N GLN A 179 22.71 0.95 -14.35
CA GLN A 179 23.88 0.84 -15.24
C GLN A 179 25.08 1.60 -14.66
N ASP A 180 26.29 1.09 -14.88
CA ASP A 180 27.53 1.61 -14.31
C ASP A 180 27.81 3.07 -14.70
N GLU A 181 27.36 3.49 -15.89
CA GLU A 181 27.52 4.86 -16.38
C GLU A 181 26.71 5.88 -15.57
N LEU A 182 25.70 5.43 -14.82
CA LEU A 182 24.78 6.27 -14.06
C LEU A 182 25.18 6.40 -12.58
N GLN A 183 26.26 5.75 -12.16
CA GLN A 183 26.67 5.70 -10.75
C GLN A 183 27.04 7.06 -10.17
N THR A 184 27.62 7.93 -10.99
CA THR A 184 27.99 9.31 -10.61
C THR A 184 26.77 10.16 -10.29
N MET A 185 25.62 9.90 -10.93
CA MET A 185 24.37 10.57 -10.60
C MET A 185 23.85 10.13 -9.22
N ILE A 186 24.04 8.85 -8.85
CA ILE A 186 23.60 8.36 -7.53
C ILE A 186 24.34 9.05 -6.37
N ASP A 187 25.59 9.47 -6.59
CA ASP A 187 26.34 10.25 -5.60
C ASP A 187 25.75 11.65 -5.37
N LEU A 188 24.91 12.15 -6.28
CA LEU A 188 24.22 13.44 -6.14
C LEU A 188 22.94 13.33 -5.29
N LEU A 189 22.40 12.13 -5.06
CA LEU A 189 21.14 11.95 -4.31
C LEU A 189 21.11 12.63 -2.94
N PRO A 190 22.18 12.66 -2.12
CA PRO A 190 22.15 13.35 -0.83
C PRO A 190 22.01 14.88 -0.97
N SER A 191 22.44 15.44 -2.11
CA SER A 191 22.45 16.89 -2.36
C SER A 191 21.14 17.43 -2.96
N LEU A 192 20.23 16.55 -3.38
CA LEU A 192 18.96 16.94 -3.96
C LEU A 192 18.08 17.69 -2.95
N ARG A 193 17.33 18.67 -3.42
CA ARG A 193 16.32 19.38 -2.64
C ARG A 193 15.00 18.63 -2.64
N THR A 194 14.10 19.00 -1.73
CA THR A 194 12.75 18.43 -1.73
C THR A 194 12.05 18.70 -3.06
N GLY A 195 11.55 17.63 -3.69
CA GLY A 195 10.91 17.68 -5.00
C GLY A 195 11.88 17.53 -6.18
N GLU A 196 13.18 17.47 -5.96
CA GLU A 196 14.14 17.06 -6.99
C GLU A 196 14.32 15.54 -7.00
N ALA A 197 14.55 15.01 -8.20
CA ALA A 197 14.82 13.59 -8.41
C ALA A 197 15.82 13.39 -9.55
N ILE A 198 16.43 12.21 -9.56
CA ILE A 198 17.17 11.68 -10.70
C ILE A 198 16.29 10.62 -11.35
N ILE A 199 16.05 10.78 -12.65
CA ILE A 199 15.28 9.82 -13.45
C ILE A 199 16.19 9.16 -14.49
N CYS A 200 16.05 7.85 -14.64
CA CYS A 200 16.82 7.06 -15.59
C CYS A 200 16.05 5.80 -16.04
N GLY A 201 16.54 5.14 -17.09
CA GLY A 201 15.93 3.94 -17.67
C GLY A 201 15.00 4.26 -18.84
N GLU A 202 14.17 3.28 -19.22
CA GLU A 202 13.33 3.29 -20.43
C GLU A 202 12.34 4.46 -20.50
N GLY A 203 11.94 5.02 -19.35
CA GLY A 203 11.01 6.15 -19.27
C GLY A 203 11.59 7.49 -19.70
N VAL A 204 12.91 7.60 -19.91
CA VAL A 204 13.57 8.84 -20.36
C VAL A 204 14.68 8.55 -21.38
N LYS A 205 14.83 9.43 -22.37
CA LYS A 205 15.88 9.30 -23.40
C LYS A 205 17.28 9.54 -22.84
N ILE A 206 17.40 10.51 -21.94
CA ILE A 206 18.65 10.93 -21.33
C ILE A 206 18.40 10.96 -19.82
N PRO A 207 19.14 10.17 -19.03
CA PRO A 207 19.10 10.26 -17.58
C PRO A 207 19.35 11.69 -17.11
N SER A 208 18.45 12.20 -16.27
CA SER A 208 18.38 13.64 -15.99
C SER A 208 18.00 13.91 -14.54
N ARG A 209 18.45 15.05 -14.02
CA ARG A 209 17.91 15.64 -12.80
C ARG A 209 16.65 16.43 -13.15
N ILE A 210 15.55 16.13 -12.46
CA ILE A 210 14.24 16.74 -12.66
C ILE A 210 13.72 17.37 -11.37
N GLN A 211 12.76 18.29 -11.50
CA GLN A 211 12.03 18.90 -10.40
C GLN A 211 10.54 18.63 -10.60
N PHE A 212 9.90 18.03 -9.60
CA PHE A 212 8.45 17.86 -9.58
C PHE A 212 7.74 19.17 -9.23
N TYR A 213 6.63 19.44 -9.93
CA TYR A 213 5.70 20.48 -9.54
C TYR A 213 4.95 20.07 -8.29
N LYS A 214 4.79 21.01 -7.35
CA LYS A 214 3.99 20.78 -6.16
C LYS A 214 2.51 20.76 -6.54
N LEU A 215 1.78 19.75 -6.08
CA LEU A 215 0.33 19.68 -6.25
C LEU A 215 -0.35 20.76 -5.41
N ASN A 216 -1.22 21.56 -6.02
CA ASN A 216 -1.94 22.65 -5.34
C ASN A 216 -2.89 22.14 -4.24
N ASN A 217 -3.39 20.91 -4.38
CA ASN A 217 -4.35 20.27 -3.47
C ASN A 217 -3.87 18.88 -3.01
N SER A 218 -2.60 18.73 -2.63
CA SER A 218 -2.16 17.49 -1.99
C SER A 218 -2.99 17.29 -0.70
N GLY A 219 -3.81 16.23 -0.65
CA GLY A 219 -4.56 15.85 0.54
C GLY A 219 -3.63 15.89 1.75
N LYS A 220 -3.98 16.70 2.75
CA LYS A 220 -3.13 16.98 3.91
C LYS A 220 -2.90 15.70 4.72
N SER A 221 -1.79 15.02 4.47
CA SER A 221 -0.97 14.42 5.52
C SER A 221 0.30 15.26 5.65
N SER A 222 0.15 16.55 5.96
CA SER A 222 1.29 17.30 6.46
C SER A 222 1.51 16.82 7.89
N ASP A 223 2.59 16.09 8.13
CA ASP A 223 3.05 15.79 9.48
C ASP A 223 2.96 17.07 10.32
N PRO A 224 2.47 16.99 11.57
CA PRO A 224 2.41 18.17 12.41
C PRO A 224 3.84 18.71 12.57
N ILE A 225 4.01 20.02 12.33
CA ILE A 225 5.29 20.69 12.60
C ILE A 225 5.48 20.68 14.12
N ALA A 226 6.18 19.65 14.61
CA ALA A 226 6.26 19.34 16.03
C ALA A 226 6.85 20.52 16.83
N SER A 227 7.87 21.19 16.27
CA SER A 227 8.47 22.38 16.88
C SER A 227 7.45 23.50 17.12
N GLU A 228 6.65 23.87 16.11
CA GLU A 228 5.58 24.87 16.26
C GLU A 228 4.52 24.40 17.25
N LYS A 229 4.14 23.11 17.22
CA LYS A 229 3.12 22.56 18.12
C LYS A 229 3.61 22.52 19.57
N TRP A 230 4.88 22.25 19.82
CA TRP A 230 5.47 22.22 21.16
C TRP A 230 5.59 23.60 21.81
N MET A 231 5.71 24.66 21.00
CA MET A 231 5.72 26.04 21.51
C MET A 231 4.36 26.47 22.08
N ASN A 232 3.27 25.83 21.67
CA ASN A 232 1.94 26.14 22.18
C ASN A 232 1.74 25.57 23.59
N LYS A 233 1.04 26.32 24.46
CA LYS A 233 0.60 25.78 25.74
C LYS A 233 -0.29 24.56 25.51
N ARG A 234 0.00 23.46 26.22
CA ARG A 234 -0.84 22.27 26.19
C ARG A 234 -2.23 22.63 26.68
N ASN A 235 -3.25 22.12 25.99
CA ASN A 235 -4.61 22.22 26.49
C ASN A 235 -4.74 21.31 27.71
N THR A 236 -5.24 21.83 28.84
CA THR A 236 -5.40 21.09 30.10
C THR A 236 -6.88 20.88 30.47
N ASP A 237 -7.80 21.10 29.53
CA ASP A 237 -9.23 20.90 29.70
C ASP A 237 -9.56 19.40 29.78
N LEU A 238 -10.03 18.96 30.95
CA LEU A 238 -10.35 17.56 31.23
C LEU A 238 -11.39 17.00 30.26
N ASP A 239 -12.35 17.81 29.80
CA ASP A 239 -13.41 17.34 28.90
C ASP A 239 -12.86 17.00 27.51
N LYS A 240 -11.82 17.70 27.05
CA LYS A 240 -11.12 17.35 25.79
C LYS A 240 -10.35 16.04 25.93
N TYR A 241 -9.74 15.79 27.09
CA TYR A 241 -9.09 14.51 27.38
C TYR A 241 -10.10 13.37 27.51
N ARG A 242 -11.30 13.62 28.06
CA ARG A 242 -12.40 12.64 28.06
C ARG A 242 -12.81 12.27 26.63
N LYS A 243 -12.97 13.26 25.75
CA LYS A 243 -13.24 13.02 24.31
C LYS A 243 -12.10 12.23 23.64
N LEU A 244 -10.85 12.59 23.89
CA LEU A 244 -9.68 11.84 23.41
C LEU A 244 -9.69 10.38 23.88
N LEU A 245 -9.98 10.14 25.16
CA LEU A 245 -10.07 8.81 25.75
C LEU A 245 -11.19 7.99 25.09
N LEU A 246 -12.33 8.60 24.79
CA LEU A 246 -13.42 7.96 24.06
C LEU A 246 -13.00 7.58 22.64
N CYS A 247 -12.28 8.45 21.92
CA CYS A 247 -11.74 8.13 20.60
C CYS A 247 -10.79 6.92 20.66
N TRP A 248 -9.86 6.93 21.63
CA TRP A 248 -8.91 5.82 21.82
C TRP A 248 -9.61 4.50 22.17
N ARG A 249 -10.51 4.51 23.15
CA ARG A 249 -11.24 3.30 23.59
C ARG A 249 -12.10 2.69 22.49
N ASN A 250 -12.65 3.53 21.62
CA ASN A 250 -13.51 3.10 20.51
C ASN A 250 -12.75 2.93 19.19
N GLN A 251 -11.44 3.23 19.14
CA GLN A 251 -10.63 3.21 17.92
C GLN A 251 -11.26 4.00 16.75
N LYS A 252 -11.87 5.17 17.05
CA LYS A 252 -12.52 6.05 16.07
C LYS A 252 -11.75 7.36 15.92
N LEU A 253 -11.42 7.72 14.68
CA LEU A 253 -10.69 8.96 14.36
C LEU A 253 -11.54 10.23 14.56
N ASN A 254 -12.86 10.11 14.43
CA ASN A 254 -13.80 11.20 14.72
C ASN A 254 -14.50 10.91 16.05
N GLY A 255 -14.13 11.64 17.11
CA GLY A 255 -15.08 11.87 18.20
C GLY A 255 -16.29 12.55 17.57
N GLY A 256 -17.45 11.90 17.61
CA GLY A 256 -18.62 12.24 16.80
C GLY A 256 -18.82 13.75 16.65
N LYS A 257 -18.95 14.21 15.40
CA LYS A 257 -19.83 15.34 15.15
C LYS A 257 -21.22 14.83 15.53
N GLU A 258 -21.69 15.19 16.71
CA GLU A 258 -23.12 15.20 16.96
C GLU A 258 -23.71 16.15 15.92
N ASN A 259 -24.64 15.64 15.12
CA ASN A 259 -25.51 16.47 14.32
C ASN A 259 -26.38 17.27 15.28
N GLU A 260 -26.10 18.57 15.38
CA GLU A 260 -27.09 19.62 15.63
C GLU A 260 -26.78 20.79 14.69
#